data_AF-A0AAP8NJ92-F1
#
_entry.id   AF-A0AAP8NJ92-F1
#
_cell.length_a   1.000
_cell.length_b   1.000
_cell.length_c   1.000
_cell.angle_alpha   90.00
_cell.angle_beta   90.00
_cell.angle_gamma   90.00
#
_symmetry.space_group_name_H-M   'P 1'
#
loop_
_entity.id
_entity.type
_entity.pdbx_description
1 polymer ?
#
loop_
_entity_poly.entity_id
_entity_poly.type
_entity_poly.pdbx_seq_one_letter_code
_entity_poly.pdbx_strand_id
1 'polypeptide(L)'
;MASFAFVSCDGGKKQAPAPDISAAGEQAVPKTPGEKILAVLLLIQDQAAANAHAAEVKELAKTLPGDIPHEESVNIMNELLRLASRECYGSRSLEDALKGIQFDAGEYTGSVPLDVDGFEPTPDEPEK
;
A
#
# COMPACT_ATOMS: atom_id res chain seq x y z
N MET A 1 39.26 15.43 -8.55
CA MET A 1 38.57 16.30 -7.58
C MET A 1 37.92 17.44 -8.34
N ALA A 2 36.60 17.54 -8.35
CA ALA A 2 35.87 18.64 -8.98
C ALA A 2 35.00 19.31 -7.91
N SER A 3 35.32 20.57 -7.64
CA SER A 3 34.64 21.42 -6.66
C SER A 3 33.46 22.11 -7.35
N PHE A 4 32.24 21.89 -6.85
CA PHE A 4 31.06 22.63 -7.27
C PHE A 4 30.81 23.74 -6.26
N ALA A 5 30.98 24.98 -6.73
CA ALA A 5 30.62 26.18 -5.99
C ALA A 5 29.09 26.30 -5.94
N PHE A 6 28.53 26.43 -4.73
CA PHE A 6 27.12 26.76 -4.54
C PHE A 6 26.88 28.23 -4.88
N VAL A 7 26.14 28.47 -5.96
CA VAL A 7 25.50 29.76 -6.23
C VAL A 7 24.35 29.91 -5.24
N SER A 8 24.49 30.88 -4.33
CA SER A 8 23.42 31.29 -3.43
C SER A 8 22.50 32.25 -4.18
N CYS A 9 21.30 31.79 -4.54
CA CYS A 9 20.21 32.66 -4.95
C CYS A 9 19.32 32.93 -3.73
N ASP A 10 19.58 34.06 -3.08
CA ASP A 10 18.67 34.69 -2.13
C ASP A 10 17.41 35.14 -2.89
N GLY A 11 16.28 34.49 -2.57
CA GLY A 11 14.99 34.72 -3.19
C GLY A 11 13.89 34.48 -2.16
N GLY A 12 13.85 35.33 -1.13
CA GLY A 12 12.86 35.23 -0.06
C GLY A 12 11.42 35.37 -0.57
N LYS A 13 10.61 34.31 -0.43
CA LYS A 13 9.18 34.37 -0.12
C LYS A 13 8.77 33.14 0.71
N LYS A 14 7.99 33.42 1.77
CA LYS A 14 7.43 32.52 2.79
C LYS A 14 7.12 31.09 2.29
N GLN A 15 7.69 30.10 2.96
CA GLN A 15 6.99 28.82 3.18
C GLN A 15 6.65 28.74 4.66
N ALA A 16 5.35 28.61 4.95
CA ALA A 16 4.90 28.15 6.24
C ALA A 16 5.61 26.83 6.56
N PRO A 17 5.90 26.54 7.84
CA PRO A 17 6.37 25.21 8.20
C PRO A 17 5.39 24.21 7.58
N ALA A 18 5.91 23.27 6.79
CA ALA A 18 5.14 22.14 6.33
C ALA A 18 4.39 21.59 7.54
N PRO A 19 3.09 21.27 7.44
CA PRO A 19 2.42 20.63 8.55
C PRO A 19 3.25 19.41 8.90
N ASP A 20 3.72 19.40 10.14
CA ASP A 20 4.34 18.24 10.76
C ASP A 20 3.28 17.14 10.67
N ILE A 21 3.32 16.32 9.61
CA ILE A 21 2.56 15.06 9.54
C ILE A 21 3.31 14.05 10.42
N SER A 22 3.68 14.48 11.62
CA SER A 22 3.93 13.62 12.76
C SER A 22 2.61 13.44 13.51
N ALA A 23 1.55 13.08 12.77
CA ALA A 23 0.59 12.16 13.34
C ALA A 23 1.27 10.78 13.33
N ALA A 24 2.28 10.62 14.19
CA ALA A 24 2.60 9.34 14.75
C ALA A 24 1.36 8.94 15.55
N GLY A 25 0.36 8.45 14.82
CA GLY A 25 -0.84 7.87 15.40
C GLY A 25 -0.35 6.86 16.40
N GLU A 26 -0.83 7.01 17.63
CA GLU A 26 -0.68 6.06 18.71
C GLU A 26 -0.65 4.65 18.10
N GLN A 27 0.52 4.00 18.11
CA GLN A 27 0.69 2.68 17.52
C GLN A 27 -0.22 1.75 18.32
N ALA A 28 -1.44 1.58 17.84
CA ALA A 28 -2.42 0.72 18.46
C ALA A 28 -1.79 -0.67 18.49
N VAL A 29 -1.75 -1.27 19.67
CA VAL A 29 -1.24 -2.63 19.84
C VAL A 29 -2.06 -3.53 18.91
N PRO A 30 -1.44 -4.22 17.93
CA PRO A 30 -2.16 -5.06 16.98
C PRO A 30 -2.98 -6.14 17.69
N LYS A 31 -4.30 -6.14 17.51
CA LYS A 31 -5.25 -7.02 18.19
C LYS A 31 -5.70 -8.15 17.28
N THR A 32 -5.97 -7.85 16.01
CA THR A 32 -6.45 -8.83 15.03
C THR A 32 -5.29 -9.55 14.32
N PRO A 33 -5.52 -10.72 13.70
CA PRO A 33 -4.52 -11.36 12.84
C PRO A 33 -4.06 -10.46 11.68
N GLY A 34 -4.97 -9.69 11.07
CA GLY A 34 -4.66 -8.77 9.98
C GLY A 34 -3.80 -7.59 10.43
N GLU A 35 -4.12 -6.98 11.57
CA GLU A 35 -3.28 -5.93 12.17
C GLU A 35 -1.88 -6.44 12.51
N LYS A 36 -1.77 -7.68 13.02
CA LYS A 36 -0.47 -8.28 13.38
C LYS A 36 0.41 -8.49 12.16
N ILE A 37 -0.12 -9.09 11.09
CA ILE A 37 0.68 -9.29 9.88
C ILE A 37 1.03 -7.95 9.24
N LEU A 38 0.10 -6.99 9.20
CA LEU A 38 0.36 -5.65 8.69
C LEU A 38 1.49 -4.96 9.45
N ALA A 39 1.48 -5.04 10.79
CA ALA A 39 2.53 -4.47 11.63
C ALA A 39 3.91 -5.03 11.28
N VAL A 40 4.02 -6.34 11.04
CA VAL A 40 5.30 -6.97 10.65
C VAL A 40 5.71 -6.56 9.23
N LEU A 41 4.78 -6.53 8.27
CA LEU A 41 5.07 -6.12 6.89
C LEU A 41 5.60 -4.68 6.83
N LEU A 42 5.10 -3.78 7.68
CA LEU A 42 5.55 -2.39 7.79
C LEU A 42 7.01 -2.26 8.27
N LEU A 43 7.52 -3.24 9.03
CA LEU A 43 8.92 -3.27 9.49
C LEU A 43 9.90 -3.67 8.38
N ILE A 44 9.42 -4.28 7.29
CA ILE A 44 10.26 -4.77 6.20
C ILE A 44 10.59 -3.62 5.25
N GLN A 45 11.69 -2.93 5.53
CA GLN A 45 12.18 -1.80 4.73
C GLN A 45 13.36 -2.16 3.83
N ASP A 46 14.05 -3.26 4.15
CA ASP A 46 15.25 -3.72 3.45
C ASP A 46 15.33 -5.25 3.42
N GLN A 47 16.34 -5.75 2.70
CA GLN A 47 16.60 -7.17 2.52
C GLN A 47 16.91 -7.93 3.82
N ALA A 48 17.57 -7.29 4.79
CA ALA A 48 17.90 -7.92 6.06
C ALA A 48 16.65 -8.10 6.93
N ALA A 49 15.80 -7.07 7.00
CA ALA A 49 14.50 -7.14 7.65
C ALA A 49 13.57 -8.17 6.98
N ALA A 50 13.57 -8.23 5.64
CA ALA A 50 12.81 -9.22 4.90
C ALA A 50 13.18 -10.67 5.31
N ASN A 51 14.48 -10.95 5.44
CA ASN A 51 14.96 -12.27 5.87
C ASN A 51 14.66 -12.54 7.37
N ALA A 52 14.81 -11.53 8.22
CA ALA A 52 14.58 -11.65 9.66
C ALA A 52 13.11 -11.94 9.99
N HIS A 53 12.18 -11.30 9.29
CA HIS A 53 10.75 -11.40 9.56
C HIS A 53 10.01 -12.46 8.73
N ALA A 54 10.65 -13.09 7.74
CA ALA A 54 9.99 -14.07 6.86
C ALA A 54 9.30 -15.22 7.63
N ALA A 55 9.93 -15.74 8.68
CA ALA A 55 9.34 -16.81 9.49
C ALA A 55 8.10 -16.34 10.26
N GLU A 56 8.15 -15.12 10.80
CA GLU A 56 7.03 -14.50 11.50
C GLU A 56 5.85 -14.22 10.55
N VAL A 57 6.12 -13.65 9.37
CA VAL A 57 5.11 -13.46 8.31
C VAL A 57 4.47 -14.79 7.94
N LYS A 58 5.27 -15.86 7.79
CA LYS A 58 4.76 -17.19 7.46
C LYS A 58 3.84 -17.77 8.53
N GLU A 59 4.18 -17.62 9.81
CA GLU A 59 3.32 -18.10 10.90
C GLU A 59 2.05 -17.24 11.02
N LEU A 60 2.15 -15.92 10.91
CA LEU A 60 1.00 -15.01 10.95
C LEU A 60 0.06 -15.25 9.76
N ALA A 61 0.60 -15.53 8.58
CA ALA A 61 -0.21 -15.82 7.39
C ALA A 61 -1.15 -17.03 7.59
N LYS A 62 -0.74 -18.05 8.36
CA LYS A 62 -1.61 -19.20 8.70
C LYS A 62 -2.76 -18.85 9.62
N THR A 63 -2.65 -17.73 10.35
CA THR A 63 -3.67 -17.27 11.32
C THR A 63 -4.64 -16.28 10.70
N LEU A 64 -4.39 -15.82 9.47
CA LEU A 64 -5.30 -14.94 8.76
C LEU A 64 -6.60 -15.69 8.44
N PRO A 65 -7.76 -15.16 8.87
CA PRO A 65 -9.03 -15.67 8.40
C PRO A 65 -9.18 -15.38 6.90
N GLY A 66 -10.00 -16.15 6.19
CA GLY A 66 -10.33 -15.84 4.78
C GLY A 66 -11.19 -14.57 4.67
N ASP A 67 -12.11 -14.39 5.62
CA ASP A 67 -13.07 -13.30 5.76
C ASP A 67 -12.53 -12.14 6.61
N ILE A 68 -11.36 -11.63 6.23
CA ILE A 68 -10.75 -10.46 6.89
C ILE A 68 -11.65 -9.22 6.67
N PRO A 69 -11.84 -8.34 7.68
CA PRO A 69 -12.50 -7.06 7.47
C PRO A 69 -11.91 -6.28 6.29
N HIS A 70 -12.79 -5.62 5.51
CA HIS A 70 -12.39 -4.93 4.28
C HIS A 70 -11.26 -3.91 4.48
N GLU A 71 -11.29 -3.14 5.57
CA GLU A 71 -10.24 -2.17 5.87
C GLU A 71 -8.88 -2.83 6.11
N GLU A 72 -8.86 -3.92 6.89
CA GLU A 72 -7.63 -4.69 7.14
C GLU A 72 -7.09 -5.32 5.85
N SER A 73 -7.96 -5.90 5.01
CA SER A 73 -7.54 -6.51 3.75
C SER A 73 -6.95 -5.47 2.79
N VAL A 74 -7.57 -4.29 2.66
CA VAL A 74 -7.05 -3.18 1.86
C VAL A 74 -5.69 -2.70 2.37
N ASN A 75 -5.54 -2.55 3.69
CA ASN A 75 -4.27 -2.11 4.27
C ASN A 75 -3.14 -3.11 4.02
N ILE A 76 -3.40 -4.42 4.17
CA ILE A 76 -2.41 -5.45 3.87
C ILE A 76 -2.08 -5.45 2.37
N MET A 77 -3.07 -5.39 1.48
CA MET A 77 -2.84 -5.34 0.02
C MET A 77 -1.99 -4.13 -0.39
N ASN A 78 -2.29 -2.95 0.15
CA ASN A 78 -1.51 -1.74 -0.10
C ASN A 78 -0.06 -1.92 0.34
N GLU A 79 0.18 -2.56 1.49
CA GLU A 79 1.53 -2.82 1.97
C GLU A 79 2.25 -3.86 1.12
N LEU A 80 1.57 -4.90 0.63
CA LEU A 80 2.15 -5.88 -0.29
C LEU A 80 2.57 -5.25 -1.62
N LEU A 81 1.75 -4.36 -2.19
CA LEU A 81 2.09 -3.59 -3.39
C LEU A 81 3.30 -2.68 -3.16
N ARG A 82 3.37 -2.06 -1.98
CA ARG A 82 4.50 -1.22 -1.59
C ARG A 82 5.77 -2.04 -1.39
N LEU A 83 5.68 -3.21 -0.75
CA LEU A 83 6.78 -4.16 -0.60
C LEU A 83 7.32 -4.63 -1.95
N ALA A 84 6.44 -4.94 -2.90
CA ALA A 84 6.83 -5.28 -4.27
C ALA A 84 7.55 -4.13 -4.99
N SER A 85 7.36 -2.88 -4.55
CA SER A 85 8.04 -1.72 -5.13
C SER A 85 9.35 -1.36 -4.43
N ARG A 86 9.67 -1.98 -3.29
CA ARG A 86 10.93 -1.75 -2.56
C ARG A 86 12.06 -2.61 -3.13
N GLU A 87 13.30 -2.19 -2.92
CA GLU A 87 14.51 -2.98 -3.20
C GLU A 87 14.72 -4.14 -2.20
N CYS A 88 13.65 -4.78 -1.73
CA CYS A 88 13.68 -6.01 -0.92
C CYS A 88 13.86 -7.28 -1.77
N TYR A 89 14.17 -7.10 -3.06
CA TYR A 89 14.27 -8.13 -4.10
C TYR A 89 15.43 -9.09 -3.78
N GLY A 90 15.10 -10.21 -3.15
CA GLY A 90 16.08 -11.26 -2.85
C GLY A 90 15.70 -12.19 -1.69
N SER A 91 14.71 -11.84 -0.88
CA SER A 91 14.27 -12.74 0.20
C SER A 91 13.34 -13.83 -0.29
N ARG A 92 13.93 -14.96 -0.72
CA ARG A 92 13.15 -16.14 -1.13
C ARG A 92 12.26 -16.68 -0.01
N SER A 93 12.70 -16.53 1.24
CA SER A 93 11.91 -16.91 2.41
C SER A 93 10.68 -16.02 2.60
N LEU A 94 10.81 -14.70 2.36
CA LEU A 94 9.66 -13.79 2.42
C LEU A 94 8.71 -14.06 1.26
N GLU A 95 9.22 -14.24 0.03
CA GLU A 95 8.39 -14.62 -1.12
C GLU A 95 7.55 -15.87 -0.85
N ASP A 96 8.15 -16.90 -0.25
CA ASP A 96 7.43 -18.12 0.11
C ASP A 96 6.42 -17.90 1.26
N ALA A 97 6.71 -16.99 2.20
CA ALA A 97 5.77 -16.62 3.26
C ALA A 97 4.55 -15.88 2.70
N LEU A 98 4.76 -14.93 1.78
CA LEU A 98 3.71 -14.10 1.20
C LEU A 98 2.69 -14.91 0.38
N LYS A 99 3.10 -16.03 -0.25
CA LYS A 99 2.19 -16.96 -0.93
C LYS A 99 1.16 -17.61 0.00
N GLY A 100 1.43 -17.62 1.31
CA GLY A 100 0.51 -18.15 2.32
C GLY A 100 -0.63 -17.19 2.66
N ILE A 101 -0.56 -15.92 2.26
CA ILE A 101 -1.62 -14.93 2.48
C ILE A 101 -2.70 -15.16 1.43
N GLN A 102 -3.90 -15.52 1.87
CA GLN A 102 -5.07 -15.64 1.02
C GLN A 102 -6.10 -14.60 1.46
N PHE A 103 -6.60 -13.84 0.48
CA PHE A 103 -7.75 -12.97 0.67
C PHE A 103 -8.96 -13.64 0.03
N ASP A 104 -10.11 -13.59 0.70
CA ASP A 104 -11.36 -13.83 0.01
C ASP A 104 -11.52 -12.74 -1.06
N ALA A 105 -11.46 -13.13 -2.33
CA ALA A 105 -11.67 -12.21 -3.44
C ALA A 105 -13.14 -11.74 -3.51
N GLY A 106 -14.02 -12.35 -2.70
CA GLY A 106 -15.45 -12.24 -2.82
C GLY A 106 -15.94 -12.91 -4.09
N GLU A 107 -17.19 -13.37 -4.08
CA GLU A 107 -17.86 -13.68 -5.33
C GLU A 107 -18.27 -12.36 -5.98
N TYR A 108 -17.69 -12.04 -7.14
CA TYR A 108 -18.19 -10.92 -7.95
C TYR A 108 -19.57 -11.30 -8.49
N THR A 109 -20.63 -10.87 -7.81
CA THR A 109 -22.02 -11.19 -8.17
C THR A 109 -22.54 -10.44 -9.40
N GLY A 110 -21.68 -9.65 -10.06
CA GLY A 110 -21.88 -9.30 -11.47
C GLY A 110 -22.98 -8.30 -11.79
N SER A 111 -23.45 -7.48 -10.86
CA SER A 111 -24.25 -6.31 -11.25
C SER A 111 -23.41 -5.05 -11.16
N VAL A 112 -22.69 -4.76 -12.24
CA VAL A 112 -22.54 -3.36 -12.65
C VAL A 112 -23.97 -2.84 -12.82
N PRO A 113 -24.44 -1.82 -12.08
CA PRO A 113 -25.67 -1.15 -12.45
C PRO A 113 -25.46 -0.64 -13.87
N LEU A 114 -26.14 -1.25 -14.84
CA LEU A 114 -26.14 -0.86 -16.25
C LEU A 114 -26.89 0.47 -16.48
N ASP A 115 -27.21 1.18 -15.41
CA ASP A 115 -27.79 2.53 -15.42
C ASP A 115 -26.72 3.59 -15.72
N VAL A 116 -25.73 3.24 -16.56
CA VAL A 116 -25.01 4.26 -17.30
C VAL A 116 -25.96 4.61 -18.44
N ASP A 117 -26.78 5.64 -18.22
CA ASP A 117 -27.55 6.28 -19.29
C ASP A 117 -26.58 6.47 -20.45
N GLY A 118 -26.80 5.72 -21.54
CA GLY A 118 -25.92 5.75 -22.69
C GLY A 118 -25.78 7.20 -23.13
N PHE A 119 -24.54 7.68 -23.26
CA PHE A 119 -24.29 9.03 -23.75
C PHE A 119 -25.08 9.24 -25.03
N GLU A 120 -26.11 10.10 -24.99
CA GLU A 120 -26.85 10.48 -26.18
C GLU A 120 -25.88 11.25 -27.08
N PRO A 121 -25.70 10.85 -28.36
CA PRO A 121 -24.93 11.64 -29.29
C PRO A 121 -25.54 13.05 -29.36
N THR A 122 -24.69 14.07 -29.26
CA THR A 122 -25.13 15.46 -29.42
C THR A 122 -25.82 15.59 -30.78
N PRO A 123 -27.08 16.07 -30.85
CA PRO A 123 -27.78 16.17 -32.12
C PRO A 123 -27.00 17.08 -33.07
N ASP A 124 -26.86 16.64 -34.33
CA ASP A 124 -26.18 17.43 -35.36
C ASP A 124 -26.84 18.80 -35.49
N GLU A 125 -26.02 19.86 -35.49
CA GLU A 125 -26.52 21.21 -35.71
C GLU A 125 -27.19 21.31 -37.09
N PRO A 126 -28.33 22.01 -37.21
CA PRO A 126 -29.02 22.12 -38.49
C PRO A 126 -28.13 22.85 -39.50
N GLU A 127 -27.82 22.17 -40.60
CA GLU A 127 -27.16 22.78 -41.75
C GLU A 127 -27.99 23.97 -42.27
N LYS A 128 -27.29 25.08 -42.51
CA LYS A 128 -27.85 26.41 -42.75
C LYS A 128 -28.08 26.68 -44.24
#